data_AF-A0A5F9D629-F1
#
_entry.id   AF-A0A5F9D629-F1
#
_cell.length_a   1.000
_cell.length_b   1.000
_cell.length_c   1.000
_cell.angle_alpha   90.00
_cell.angle_beta   90.00
_cell.angle_gamma   90.00
#
_symmetry.space_group_name_H-M   'P 1'
#
loop_
_entity.id
_entity.type
_entity.pdbx_description
1 polymer ?
#
loop_
_entity_poly.entity_id
_entity_poly.type
_entity_poly.pdbx_seq_one_letter_code
_entity_poly.pdbx_strand_id
1 'polypeptide(L)'
;TSGACVPRGSPSPLLSIECTRFLDWSPLLTRGRCTSRPAWRGPSSRPGIPAGLTQSSTARPPFTSSRCTRTKPATSSTSVAGSLRSLLLRIRGSRGAQLSAKDPLPPIASREEVEATKDHTLETFYPISPTIDLQECHVYDAKDETGFQKDSPYPHSHTLYFLERANLRPHRFQPDQLRAKMILFAFGSALAQARLLYGNDSKVLEQPIVVQSVGTDGRLFQFLVLQLNTTDLDSNEGIKNLVWVDSDQLLYQHFWCLPVIKKKVVVEPVGPTGFQPETFRKFLALYLHGAV
;
A
#
# COMPACT_ATOMS: atom_id res chain seq x y z
N THR A 1 27.30 -64.64 -10.12
CA THR A 1 27.91 -63.31 -10.18
C THR A 1 28.07 -62.77 -8.77
N SER A 2 29.31 -62.39 -8.44
CA SER A 2 29.82 -61.58 -7.31
C SER A 2 29.21 -61.72 -5.90
N GLY A 3 30.08 -62.04 -4.93
CA GLY A 3 29.78 -62.02 -3.51
C GLY A 3 30.14 -60.73 -2.77
N ALA A 4 29.65 -60.73 -1.52
CA ALA A 4 30.24 -60.26 -0.26
C ALA A 4 30.34 -58.76 0.13
N CYS A 5 30.08 -58.58 1.43
CA CYS A 5 30.51 -57.56 2.41
C CYS A 5 29.56 -56.40 2.77
N VAL A 6 29.29 -56.33 4.09
CA VAL A 6 28.72 -55.22 4.87
C VAL A 6 29.90 -54.42 5.47
N PRO A 7 29.91 -53.07 5.50
CA PRO A 7 29.72 -52.33 6.78
C PRO A 7 29.21 -50.86 6.74
N ARG A 8 28.64 -50.43 7.89
CA ARG A 8 28.58 -49.11 8.58
C ARG A 8 28.63 -47.76 7.80
N GLY A 9 27.69 -46.85 8.14
CA GLY A 9 28.00 -45.46 8.56
C GLY A 9 27.29 -44.27 7.85
N SER A 10 26.29 -43.65 8.52
CA SER A 10 25.86 -42.20 8.51
C SER A 10 25.50 -41.49 7.17
N PRO A 11 24.86 -40.29 7.14
CA PRO A 11 24.35 -39.40 8.19
C PRO A 11 22.88 -38.94 8.03
N SER A 12 22.36 -38.26 9.05
CA SER A 12 21.21 -37.35 8.98
C SER A 12 21.37 -36.32 7.84
N PRO A 13 20.27 -35.74 7.33
CA PRO A 13 19.97 -34.40 7.80
C PRO A 13 18.48 -34.20 8.12
N LEU A 14 18.24 -33.52 9.26
CA LEU A 14 17.04 -32.74 9.46
C LEU A 14 17.02 -31.65 8.38
N LEU A 15 16.24 -31.87 7.32
CA LEU A 15 15.80 -30.77 6.48
C LEU A 15 14.59 -30.15 7.18
N SER A 16 14.80 -29.03 7.86
CA SER A 16 13.71 -28.13 8.19
C SER A 16 13.13 -27.64 6.87
N ILE A 17 11.99 -28.20 6.48
CA ILE A 17 11.21 -27.69 5.35
C ILE A 17 10.59 -26.37 5.83
N GLU A 18 11.31 -25.26 5.61
CA GLU A 18 10.79 -23.92 5.84
C GLU A 18 9.63 -23.67 4.88
N CYS A 19 8.42 -23.60 5.44
CA CYS A 19 7.21 -23.31 4.69
C CYS A 19 7.05 -21.80 4.54
N THR A 20 6.75 -21.33 3.32
CA THR A 20 6.55 -19.91 3.01
C THR A 20 5.12 -19.67 2.58
N ARG A 21 4.51 -18.59 3.09
CA ARG A 21 3.13 -18.21 2.75
C ARG A 21 3.12 -16.82 2.13
N PHE A 22 2.42 -16.71 1.02
CA PHE A 22 2.24 -15.56 0.14
C PHE A 22 0.93 -14.83 0.41
N LEU A 23 0.93 -13.54 0.10
CA LEU A 23 -0.28 -12.77 -0.15
C LEU A 23 -0.41 -12.51 -1.66
N ASP A 24 -1.36 -13.17 -2.33
CA ASP A 24 -1.85 -12.76 -3.65
C ASP A 24 -3.36 -12.49 -3.59
N TRP A 25 -3.73 -11.21 -3.65
CA TRP A 25 -5.12 -10.74 -3.64
C TRP A 25 -5.67 -10.51 -5.06
N SER A 26 -5.12 -11.19 -6.07
CA SER A 26 -5.61 -11.11 -7.44
C SER A 26 -6.79 -12.06 -7.69
N PRO A 27 -7.97 -11.58 -8.16
CA PRO A 27 -8.98 -12.48 -8.68
C PRO A 27 -8.44 -13.18 -9.92
N LEU A 28 -8.54 -14.52 -9.96
CA LEU A 28 -8.41 -15.31 -11.18
C LEU A 28 -9.48 -14.84 -12.19
N LEU A 29 -9.08 -14.06 -13.19
CA LEU A 29 -9.98 -13.61 -14.25
C LEU A 29 -9.88 -14.55 -15.47
N THR A 30 -10.96 -15.31 -15.67
CA THR A 30 -11.29 -15.95 -16.96
C THR A 30 -11.54 -14.87 -18.01
N ARG A 31 -10.93 -15.07 -19.19
CA ARG A 31 -10.98 -14.15 -20.33
C ARG A 31 -12.41 -13.95 -20.85
N GLY A 32 -12.95 -12.74 -20.70
CA GLY A 32 -14.12 -12.25 -21.42
C GLY A 32 -13.75 -11.06 -22.30
N ARG A 33 -13.96 -11.20 -23.61
CA ARG A 33 -13.65 -10.21 -24.65
C ARG A 33 -14.81 -9.20 -24.72
N CYS A 34 -14.54 -7.90 -24.56
CA CYS A 34 -15.53 -6.86 -24.86
C CYS A 34 -14.99 -5.83 -25.86
N THR A 35 -15.89 -5.46 -26.76
CA THR A 35 -15.73 -4.73 -28.01
C THR A 35 -15.62 -3.22 -27.80
N SER A 36 -14.89 -2.59 -28.72
CA SER A 36 -14.61 -1.15 -28.79
C SER A 36 -15.77 -0.34 -29.36
N ARG A 37 -15.99 0.87 -28.83
CA ARG A 37 -16.73 2.00 -29.46
C ARG A 37 -16.24 3.35 -28.86
N PRO A 38 -16.43 4.49 -29.56
CA PRO A 38 -15.29 5.28 -30.05
C PRO A 38 -14.99 6.58 -29.29
N ALA A 39 -13.76 7.06 -29.50
CA ALA A 39 -13.17 8.26 -28.94
C ALA A 39 -13.66 9.55 -29.63
N TRP A 40 -13.97 10.56 -28.81
CA TRP A 40 -14.16 11.95 -29.24
C TRP A 40 -12.79 12.63 -29.42
N ARG A 41 -12.52 13.19 -30.61
CA ARG A 41 -11.39 14.09 -30.88
C ARG A 41 -11.91 15.52 -30.99
N GLY A 42 -11.34 16.44 -30.22
CA GLY A 42 -11.42 17.89 -30.45
C GLY A 42 -10.06 18.43 -30.92
N PRO A 43 -10.01 19.55 -31.67
CA PRO A 43 -8.84 19.97 -32.42
C PRO A 43 -7.81 20.71 -31.57
N SER A 44 -6.54 20.42 -31.82
CA SER A 44 -5.37 21.11 -31.25
C SER A 44 -5.18 22.48 -31.89
N SER A 45 -5.08 23.52 -31.09
CA SER A 45 -4.52 24.82 -31.47
C SER A 45 -3.36 25.16 -30.53
N ARG A 46 -2.17 25.36 -31.10
CA ARG A 46 -0.99 25.89 -30.39
C ARG A 46 -0.99 27.41 -30.47
N PRO A 47 -0.56 28.11 -29.40
CA PRO A 47 0.06 29.41 -29.56
C PRO A 47 1.54 29.40 -29.13
N GLY A 48 2.33 30.23 -29.81
CA GLY A 48 3.78 30.31 -29.73
C GLY A 48 4.34 31.00 -28.49
N ILE A 49 5.66 30.89 -28.36
CA ILE A 49 6.50 31.44 -27.30
C ILE A 49 6.89 32.88 -27.66
N PRO A 50 6.89 33.80 -26.68
CA PRO A 50 7.88 34.88 -26.64
C PRO A 50 8.82 34.73 -25.46
N ALA A 51 10.09 35.03 -25.73
CA ALA A 51 11.21 34.97 -24.81
C ALA A 51 11.29 36.22 -23.92
N GLY A 52 11.81 36.02 -22.71
CA GLY A 52 12.44 37.07 -21.89
C GLY A 52 11.68 37.42 -20.62
N LEU A 53 12.16 36.97 -19.46
CA LEU A 53 12.17 37.72 -18.20
C LEU A 53 13.04 36.99 -17.15
N THR A 54 14.16 37.65 -16.85
CA THR A 54 14.89 37.80 -15.59
C THR A 54 14.72 36.72 -14.51
N GLN A 55 15.84 36.04 -14.18
CA GLN A 55 15.96 35.17 -13.01
C GLN A 55 15.72 35.98 -11.73
N SER A 56 14.62 35.67 -11.03
CA SER A 56 14.49 35.94 -9.60
C SER A 56 14.45 34.59 -8.88
N SER A 57 15.26 34.45 -7.84
CA SER A 57 15.37 33.26 -7.00
C SER A 57 14.13 33.14 -6.11
N THR A 58 13.00 32.77 -6.67
CA THR A 58 11.83 32.35 -5.90
C THR A 58 11.96 30.87 -5.59
N ALA A 59 11.93 30.53 -4.29
CA ALA A 59 11.84 29.16 -3.80
C ALA A 59 10.76 28.39 -4.58
N ARG A 60 11.12 27.21 -5.11
CA ARG A 60 10.21 26.40 -5.92
C ARG A 60 9.01 25.97 -5.07
N PRO A 61 7.78 26.00 -5.60
CA PRO A 61 6.66 25.43 -4.89
C PRO A 61 6.93 23.93 -4.64
N PRO A 62 6.69 23.44 -3.42
CA PRO A 62 7.08 22.10 -2.96
C PRO A 62 6.51 20.97 -3.83
N PHE A 63 5.38 21.19 -4.51
CA PHE A 63 4.76 20.20 -5.39
C PHE A 63 5.53 19.86 -6.68
N THR A 64 6.59 20.60 -7.02
CA THR A 64 7.47 20.23 -8.14
C THR A 64 8.41 19.06 -7.81
N SER A 65 8.42 18.58 -6.57
CA SER A 65 9.27 17.47 -6.08
C SER A 65 8.52 16.13 -5.88
N SER A 66 7.26 16.01 -6.32
CA SER A 66 6.50 14.76 -6.23
C SER A 66 5.99 14.29 -7.61
N ARG A 67 5.81 12.98 -7.76
CA ARG A 67 5.29 12.34 -8.97
C ARG A 67 4.30 11.25 -8.59
N CYS A 68 3.09 11.33 -9.15
CA CYS A 68 2.13 10.22 -9.07
C CYS A 68 2.36 9.25 -10.22
N THR A 69 2.66 8.00 -9.90
CA THR A 69 2.81 6.91 -10.87
C THR A 69 1.59 6.00 -10.78
N ARG A 70 1.03 5.66 -11.94
CA ARG A 70 0.08 4.54 -12.02
C ARG A 70 0.89 3.29 -12.22
N THR A 71 0.91 2.38 -11.25
CA THR A 71 1.67 1.14 -11.35
C THR A 71 1.08 0.29 -12.47
N LYS A 72 1.87 0.04 -13.52
CA LYS A 72 1.57 -1.04 -14.48
C LYS A 72 2.11 -2.33 -13.86
N PRO A 73 1.41 -3.47 -14.00
CA PRO A 73 1.75 -4.73 -13.32
C PRO A 73 3.15 -5.29 -13.64
N ALA A 74 3.87 -4.72 -14.61
CA ALA A 74 5.19 -5.17 -15.04
C ALA A 74 6.37 -4.26 -14.64
N THR A 75 6.14 -3.12 -13.96
CA THR A 75 7.22 -2.10 -13.79
C THR A 75 7.38 -1.51 -12.39
N SER A 76 6.52 -1.84 -11.43
CA SER A 76 6.62 -1.30 -10.06
C SER A 76 5.83 -2.16 -9.07
N SER A 77 6.27 -3.41 -8.88
CA SER A 77 5.77 -4.23 -7.78
C SER A 77 6.65 -4.04 -6.57
N THR A 78 6.07 -3.63 -5.44
CA THR A 78 6.75 -3.78 -4.16
C THR A 78 6.64 -5.25 -3.74
N SER A 79 7.78 -5.90 -3.51
CA SER A 79 7.86 -7.24 -2.96
C SER A 79 8.74 -7.16 -1.73
N VAL A 80 8.27 -7.64 -0.58
CA VAL A 80 9.13 -7.76 0.59
C VAL A 80 8.83 -9.05 1.34
N ALA A 81 9.88 -9.74 1.77
CA ALA A 81 9.78 -10.97 2.55
C ALA A 81 10.24 -10.74 4.00
N GLY A 82 9.37 -10.89 4.99
CA GLY A 82 9.70 -10.76 6.42
C GLY A 82 9.55 -12.08 7.16
N SER A 83 10.36 -12.29 8.20
CA SER A 83 10.12 -13.34 9.18
C SER A 83 9.17 -12.82 10.26
N LEU A 84 8.17 -13.62 10.63
CA LEU A 84 7.32 -13.39 11.80
C LEU A 84 7.22 -14.70 12.55
N ARG A 85 7.83 -14.80 13.73
CA ARG A 85 7.86 -16.05 14.53
C ARG A 85 8.35 -17.24 13.69
N SER A 86 9.44 -17.04 12.95
CA SER A 86 10.03 -18.04 12.05
C SER A 86 9.16 -18.44 10.84
N LEU A 87 8.08 -17.71 10.54
CA LEU A 87 7.31 -17.85 9.31
C LEU A 87 7.78 -16.82 8.28
N LEU A 88 8.12 -17.27 7.07
CA LEU A 88 8.43 -16.37 5.97
C LEU A 88 7.13 -15.89 5.31
N LEU A 89 6.90 -14.58 5.42
CA LEU A 89 5.74 -13.88 4.87
C LEU A 89 6.17 -12.98 3.72
N ARG A 90 5.47 -13.05 2.59
CA ARG A 90 5.75 -12.18 1.45
C ARG A 90 4.55 -11.32 1.09
N ILE A 91 4.79 -10.01 1.02
CA ILE A 91 3.82 -9.02 0.56
C ILE A 91 4.16 -8.64 -0.87
N ARG A 92 3.17 -8.72 -1.79
CA ARG A 92 3.33 -8.30 -3.19
C ARG A 92 2.27 -7.27 -3.54
N GLY A 93 2.71 -6.07 -3.91
CA GLY A 93 1.84 -5.02 -4.40
C GLY A 93 1.87 -4.89 -5.92
N SER A 94 0.72 -5.02 -6.58
CA SER A 94 0.64 -4.92 -8.06
C SER A 94 -0.47 -4.00 -8.56
N ARG A 95 -1.22 -3.34 -7.67
CA ARG A 95 -2.45 -2.60 -8.04
C ARG A 95 -2.62 -1.32 -7.23
N GLY A 96 -2.52 -0.17 -7.89
CA GLY A 96 -2.85 1.13 -7.30
C GLY A 96 -2.28 2.30 -8.10
N ALA A 97 -2.54 3.51 -7.60
CA ALA A 97 -1.70 4.66 -7.91
C ALA A 97 -0.80 4.91 -6.70
N GLN A 98 0.42 5.35 -6.92
CA GLN A 98 1.37 5.64 -5.86
C GLN A 98 1.92 7.05 -6.08
N LEU A 99 1.75 7.90 -5.08
CA LEU A 99 2.45 9.17 -5.01
C LEU A 99 3.84 8.91 -4.46
N SER A 100 4.85 9.34 -5.20
CA SER A 100 6.25 9.23 -4.83
C SER A 100 6.87 10.61 -4.69
N ALA A 101 7.80 10.78 -3.78
CA ALA A 101 8.44 12.05 -3.48
C ALA A 101 9.98 11.94 -3.56
N LYS A 102 10.62 13.10 -3.71
CA LYS A 102 12.09 13.24 -3.63
C LYS A 102 12.63 13.08 -2.22
N ASP A 103 11.85 13.54 -1.24
CA ASP A 103 12.21 13.54 0.17
C ASP A 103 11.24 12.61 0.93
N PRO A 104 11.71 11.90 1.96
CA PRO A 104 10.85 11.04 2.77
C PRO A 104 9.92 11.90 3.65
N LEU A 105 8.78 11.32 4.04
CA LEU A 105 7.88 11.94 5.00
C LEU A 105 8.53 12.00 6.40
N PRO A 106 8.31 13.08 7.18
CA PRO A 106 8.82 13.18 8.54
C PRO A 106 8.12 12.18 9.46
N PRO A 107 8.79 11.73 10.55
CA PRO A 107 8.16 10.91 11.58
C PRO A 107 7.01 11.66 12.25
N ILE A 108 5.94 10.95 12.55
CA ILE A 108 4.74 11.47 13.21
C ILE A 108 4.87 11.33 14.73
N ALA A 109 5.25 10.14 15.20
CA ALA A 109 5.45 9.86 16.61
C ALA A 109 6.85 10.28 17.07
N SER A 110 6.89 10.85 18.27
CA SER A 110 8.12 11.16 18.99
C SER A 110 8.86 9.89 19.44
N ARG A 111 10.12 10.03 19.86
CA ARG A 111 10.91 8.87 20.34
C ARG A 111 10.30 8.28 21.60
N GLU A 112 9.77 9.13 22.47
CA GLU A 112 9.13 8.75 23.73
C GLU A 112 7.87 7.90 23.48
N GLU A 113 7.03 8.30 22.52
CA GLU A 113 5.85 7.53 22.11
C GLU A 113 6.24 6.17 21.50
N VAL A 114 7.31 6.14 20.72
CA VAL A 114 7.83 4.89 20.14
C VAL A 114 8.38 3.97 21.22
N GLU A 115 9.11 4.51 22.21
CA GLU A 115 9.63 3.73 23.34
C GLU A 115 8.51 3.16 24.21
N ALA A 116 7.43 3.92 24.42
CA ALA A 116 6.25 3.46 25.18
C ALA A 116 5.55 2.25 24.53
N THR A 117 5.78 1.97 23.24
CA THR A 117 5.21 0.79 22.57
C THR A 117 5.78 -0.55 23.06
N LYS A 118 6.91 -0.53 23.78
CA LYS A 118 7.50 -1.73 24.39
C LYS A 118 6.52 -2.45 25.30
N ASP A 119 5.76 -1.67 26.07
CA ASP A 119 4.81 -2.17 27.07
C ASP A 119 3.49 -2.67 26.45
N HIS A 120 3.22 -2.32 25.19
CA HIS A 120 2.01 -2.76 24.49
C HIS A 120 2.10 -4.25 24.15
N THR A 121 1.06 -5.02 24.45
CA THR A 121 0.97 -6.45 24.07
C THR A 121 0.05 -6.61 22.87
N LEU A 122 0.52 -7.31 21.83
CA LEU A 122 -0.28 -7.59 20.65
C LEU A 122 -1.40 -8.58 20.97
N GLU A 123 -2.62 -8.23 20.57
CA GLU A 123 -3.78 -9.11 20.71
C GLU A 123 -3.63 -10.39 19.88
N THR A 124 -4.22 -11.47 20.39
CA THR A 124 -4.30 -12.76 19.70
C THR A 124 -5.76 -13.12 19.46
N PHE A 125 -6.02 -13.75 18.33
CA PHE A 125 -7.36 -14.21 17.92
C PHE A 125 -7.41 -15.74 17.85
N TYR A 126 -6.69 -16.42 18.76
CA TYR A 126 -6.72 -17.88 18.90
C TYR A 126 -8.18 -18.38 18.97
N PRO A 127 -8.56 -19.45 18.22
CA PRO A 127 -7.71 -20.41 17.52
C PRO A 127 -7.39 -20.07 16.06
N ILE A 128 -7.83 -18.93 15.55
CA ILE A 128 -7.61 -18.56 14.15
C ILE A 128 -6.12 -18.26 13.93
N SER A 129 -5.54 -18.85 12.89
CA SER A 129 -4.13 -18.61 12.53
C SER A 129 -3.95 -17.22 11.92
N PRO A 130 -2.90 -16.47 12.26
CA PRO A 130 -2.59 -15.19 11.60
C PRO A 130 -2.27 -15.30 10.11
N THR A 131 -2.04 -16.53 9.62
CA THR A 131 -1.83 -16.82 8.20
C THR A 131 -3.06 -17.35 7.49
N ILE A 132 -4.24 -17.25 8.12
CA ILE A 132 -5.51 -17.53 7.45
C ILE A 132 -5.68 -16.59 6.26
N ASP A 133 -6.29 -17.09 5.19
CA ASP A 133 -6.51 -16.39 3.91
C ASP A 133 -5.23 -16.00 3.13
N LEU A 134 -4.03 -16.37 3.61
CA LEU A 134 -2.79 -16.25 2.83
C LEU A 134 -2.65 -17.44 1.86
N GLN A 135 -2.15 -17.17 0.67
CA GLN A 135 -1.81 -18.20 -0.32
C GLN A 135 -0.54 -18.94 0.13
N GLU A 136 -0.60 -20.22 0.46
CA GLU A 136 0.62 -20.99 0.75
C GLU A 136 1.33 -21.41 -0.55
N CYS A 137 2.64 -21.11 -0.71
CA CYS A 137 3.41 -21.59 -1.87
C CYS A 137 4.84 -21.98 -1.51
N HIS A 138 5.33 -23.05 -2.14
CA HIS A 138 6.66 -23.60 -1.91
C HIS A 138 7.71 -23.15 -2.93
N VAL A 139 7.30 -22.53 -4.04
CA VAL A 139 8.21 -22.01 -5.08
C VAL A 139 8.20 -20.49 -5.03
N TYR A 140 9.28 -19.92 -4.53
CA TYR A 140 9.38 -18.48 -4.29
C TYR A 140 10.80 -17.95 -4.46
N ASP A 141 10.89 -16.66 -4.73
CA ASP A 141 12.17 -15.92 -4.78
C ASP A 141 12.17 -14.86 -3.68
N ALA A 142 13.04 -15.00 -2.69
CA ALA A 142 13.11 -14.13 -1.49
C ALA A 142 13.79 -12.78 -1.79
N LYS A 143 13.51 -12.19 -2.96
CA LYS A 143 14.02 -10.88 -3.35
C LYS A 143 13.07 -9.77 -2.95
N ASP A 144 13.68 -8.74 -2.38
CA ASP A 144 13.01 -7.49 -2.08
C ASP A 144 13.08 -6.57 -3.30
N GLU A 145 11.93 -6.01 -3.64
CA GLU A 145 11.78 -5.03 -4.70
C GLU A 145 11.03 -3.84 -4.11
N THR A 146 11.59 -2.64 -4.22
CA THR A 146 10.93 -1.42 -3.72
C THR A 146 9.84 -0.93 -4.66
N GLY A 147 9.80 -1.44 -5.89
CA GLY A 147 8.93 -0.94 -6.97
C GLY A 147 9.50 0.28 -7.71
N PHE A 148 10.70 0.74 -7.32
CA PHE A 148 11.41 1.83 -7.98
C PHE A 148 12.64 1.32 -8.73
N GLN A 149 13.00 2.01 -9.81
CA GLN A 149 14.34 1.86 -10.38
C GLN A 149 15.37 2.49 -9.43
N LYS A 150 16.58 1.92 -9.39
CA LYS A 150 17.68 2.33 -8.50
C LYS A 150 18.00 3.82 -8.57
N ASP A 151 17.81 4.43 -9.74
CA ASP A 151 18.11 5.85 -10.01
C ASP A 151 16.83 6.68 -10.19
N SER A 152 15.71 6.26 -9.60
CA SER A 152 14.45 7.00 -9.68
C SER A 152 14.62 8.39 -9.04
N PRO A 153 14.24 9.48 -9.73
CA PRO A 153 14.25 10.82 -9.15
C PRO A 153 13.21 11.01 -8.04
N TYR A 154 12.34 10.03 -7.79
CA TYR A 154 11.35 10.01 -6.71
C TYR A 154 11.40 8.61 -6.05
N PRO A 155 12.36 8.36 -5.15
CA PRO A 155 12.59 7.02 -4.59
C PRO A 155 11.74 6.72 -3.34
N HIS A 156 11.08 7.71 -2.76
CA HIS A 156 10.32 7.55 -1.52
C HIS A 156 8.83 7.42 -1.79
N SER A 157 8.20 6.42 -1.14
CA SER A 157 6.75 6.23 -1.21
C SER A 157 6.05 7.23 -0.29
N HIS A 158 5.24 8.12 -0.84
CA HIS A 158 4.51 9.11 -0.07
C HIS A 158 3.11 8.60 0.32
N THR A 159 2.26 8.31 -0.68
CA THR A 159 0.89 7.80 -0.46
C THR A 159 0.55 6.69 -1.44
N LEU A 160 0.03 5.58 -0.93
CA LEU A 160 -0.53 4.48 -1.73
C LEU A 160 -2.05 4.66 -1.89
N TYR A 161 -2.55 4.67 -3.11
CA TYR A 161 -3.98 4.80 -3.42
C TYR A 161 -4.59 3.46 -3.85
N PHE A 162 -5.54 2.99 -3.06
CA PHE A 162 -6.33 1.78 -3.32
C PHE A 162 -7.73 2.17 -3.76
N LEU A 163 -8.14 1.61 -4.91
CA LEU A 163 -9.50 1.77 -5.41
C LEU A 163 -10.14 0.38 -5.50
N GLU A 164 -11.20 0.18 -4.73
CA GLU A 164 -12.10 -0.96 -4.90
C GLU A 164 -12.98 -0.69 -6.13
N ARG A 165 -12.86 -1.54 -7.14
CA ARG A 165 -13.51 -1.38 -8.45
C ARG A 165 -14.54 -2.45 -8.74
N ALA A 166 -14.63 -3.49 -7.92
CA ALA A 166 -15.52 -4.60 -8.20
C ALA A 166 -16.97 -4.12 -8.18
N ASN A 167 -17.67 -4.24 -9.32
CA ASN A 167 -19.06 -3.81 -9.41
C ASN A 167 -19.96 -4.69 -8.54
N LEU A 168 -19.68 -6.00 -8.50
CA LEU A 168 -20.44 -6.99 -7.75
C LEU A 168 -20.04 -6.99 -6.28
N ARG A 169 -21.02 -6.85 -5.38
CA ARG A 169 -20.80 -6.83 -3.92
C ARG A 169 -19.97 -8.00 -3.39
N PRO A 170 -20.18 -9.27 -3.80
CA PRO A 170 -19.38 -10.38 -3.29
C PRO A 170 -17.90 -10.33 -3.64
N HIS A 171 -17.52 -9.53 -4.64
CA HIS A 171 -16.15 -9.39 -5.12
C HIS A 171 -15.45 -8.13 -4.56
N ARG A 172 -16.17 -7.32 -3.76
CA ARG A 172 -15.59 -6.16 -3.09
C ARG A 172 -14.96 -6.59 -1.78
N PHE A 173 -13.84 -5.99 -1.45
CA PHE A 173 -13.35 -6.02 -0.08
C PHE A 173 -14.38 -5.43 0.87
N GLN A 174 -14.60 -6.10 2.00
CA GLN A 174 -15.26 -5.47 3.13
C GLN A 174 -14.40 -4.31 3.65
N PRO A 175 -14.98 -3.29 4.30
CA PRO A 175 -14.23 -2.14 4.80
C PRO A 175 -13.00 -2.54 5.62
N ASP A 176 -13.14 -3.51 6.53
CA ASP A 176 -12.07 -4.01 7.39
C ASP A 176 -10.96 -4.72 6.60
N GLN A 177 -11.35 -5.51 5.59
CA GLN A 177 -10.40 -6.20 4.72
C GLN A 177 -9.61 -5.22 3.85
N LEU A 178 -10.26 -4.15 3.38
CA LEU A 178 -9.58 -3.07 2.66
C LEU A 178 -8.56 -2.37 3.56
N ARG A 179 -8.92 -2.07 4.81
CA ARG A 179 -7.98 -1.50 5.80
C ARG A 179 -6.81 -2.44 6.09
N ALA A 180 -7.06 -3.72 6.31
CA ALA A 180 -5.99 -4.70 6.54
C ALA A 180 -5.01 -4.75 5.34
N LYS A 181 -5.55 -4.75 4.12
CA LYS A 181 -4.76 -4.68 2.89
C LYS A 181 -3.94 -3.38 2.80
N MET A 182 -4.53 -2.24 3.15
CA MET A 182 -3.84 -0.95 3.19
C MET A 182 -2.65 -0.97 4.18
N ILE A 183 -2.87 -1.48 5.40
CA ILE A 183 -1.83 -1.64 6.43
C ILE A 183 -0.67 -2.48 5.88
N LEU A 184 -0.97 -3.69 5.36
CA LEU A 184 0.05 -4.62 4.86
C LEU A 184 0.87 -4.02 3.73
N PHE A 185 0.24 -3.31 2.80
CA PHE A 185 0.95 -2.71 1.68
C PHE A 185 1.79 -1.50 2.11
N ALA A 186 1.28 -0.64 2.99
CA ALA A 186 2.05 0.48 3.53
C ALA A 186 3.27 -0.04 4.31
N PHE A 187 3.07 -1.07 5.14
CA PHE A 187 4.14 -1.77 5.83
C PHE A 187 5.17 -2.35 4.86
N GLY A 188 4.70 -3.06 3.82
CA GLY A 188 5.57 -3.68 2.83
C GLY A 188 6.42 -2.66 2.06
N SER A 189 5.83 -1.53 1.68
CA SER A 189 6.55 -0.40 1.06
C SER A 189 7.57 0.24 2.00
N ALA A 190 7.21 0.46 3.27
CA ALA A 190 8.12 1.01 4.26
C ALA A 190 9.29 0.05 4.54
N LEU A 191 9.03 -1.25 4.69
CA LEU A 191 10.05 -2.27 4.96
C LEU A 191 11.02 -2.44 3.79
N ALA A 192 10.51 -2.46 2.55
CA ALA A 192 11.36 -2.49 1.36
C ALA A 192 12.28 -1.26 1.29
N GLN A 193 11.75 -0.08 1.65
CA GLN A 193 12.55 1.15 1.71
C GLN A 193 13.58 1.12 2.86
N ALA A 194 13.22 0.59 4.03
CA ALA A 194 14.15 0.44 5.15
C ALA A 194 15.31 -0.47 4.78
N ARG A 195 15.04 -1.59 4.11
CA ARG A 195 16.09 -2.52 3.66
C ARG A 195 17.01 -1.94 2.62
N LEU A 196 16.46 -1.13 1.70
CA LEU A 196 17.27 -0.39 0.74
C LEU A 196 18.23 0.60 1.41
N LEU A 197 17.79 1.28 2.48
CA LEU A 197 18.56 2.33 3.15
C LEU A 197 19.51 1.81 4.23
N TYR A 198 19.09 0.80 4.99
CA TYR A 198 19.76 0.35 6.22
C TYR A 198 20.28 -1.08 6.15
N GLY A 199 20.11 -1.77 5.02
CA GLY A 199 20.45 -3.18 4.85
C GLY A 199 19.36 -4.13 5.38
N ASN A 200 19.63 -5.43 5.29
CA ASN A 200 18.67 -6.48 5.65
C ASN A 200 18.68 -6.85 7.15
N ASP A 201 19.42 -6.11 7.96
CA ASP A 201 19.56 -6.41 9.39
C ASP A 201 18.25 -6.09 10.15
N SER A 202 17.85 -6.99 11.05
CA SER A 202 16.76 -6.78 11.99
C SER A 202 17.21 -5.82 13.10
N LYS A 203 16.62 -4.62 13.13
CA LYS A 203 16.97 -3.59 14.12
C LYS A 203 15.86 -2.55 14.30
N VAL A 204 15.96 -1.83 15.40
CA VAL A 204 15.24 -0.57 15.59
C VAL A 204 15.86 0.48 14.65
N LEU A 205 15.01 1.22 13.93
CA LEU A 205 15.44 2.22 12.97
C LEU A 205 15.75 3.55 13.69
N GLU A 206 16.91 4.12 13.40
CA GLU A 206 17.29 5.45 13.91
C GLU A 206 16.42 6.56 13.33
N GLN A 207 16.01 6.40 12.07
CA GLN A 207 15.09 7.28 11.35
C GLN A 207 13.89 6.46 10.88
N PRO A 208 12.72 6.62 11.51
CA PRO A 208 11.51 5.92 11.11
C PRO A 208 11.09 6.25 9.67
N ILE A 209 10.46 5.30 8.99
CA ILE A 209 9.93 5.50 7.65
C ILE A 209 8.41 5.62 7.71
N VAL A 210 7.88 6.74 7.19
CA VAL A 210 6.45 6.99 7.13
C VAL A 210 5.90 6.77 5.72
N VAL A 211 4.84 5.98 5.61
CA VAL A 211 4.10 5.74 4.36
C VAL A 211 2.61 5.90 4.62
N GLN A 212 1.95 6.70 3.81
CA GLN A 212 0.50 6.88 3.89
C GLN A 212 -0.24 5.94 2.93
N SER A 213 -1.52 5.70 3.20
CA SER A 213 -2.41 5.13 2.20
C SER A 213 -3.84 5.65 2.29
N VAL A 214 -4.51 5.65 1.16
CA VAL A 214 -5.92 6.03 1.03
C VAL A 214 -6.65 4.92 0.27
N GLY A 215 -7.69 4.37 0.90
CA GLY A 215 -8.58 3.39 0.31
C GLY A 215 -9.94 4.00 0.01
N THR A 216 -10.53 3.68 -1.14
CA THR A 216 -11.89 4.11 -1.46
C THR A 216 -12.63 3.14 -2.38
N ASP A 217 -13.95 3.09 -2.26
CA ASP A 217 -14.86 2.45 -3.22
C ASP A 217 -15.57 3.46 -4.15
N GLY A 218 -15.11 4.72 -4.12
CA GLY A 218 -15.71 5.85 -4.84
C GLY A 218 -16.77 6.62 -4.05
N ARG A 219 -17.18 6.15 -2.87
CA ARG A 219 -18.12 6.84 -1.97
C ARG A 219 -17.57 6.96 -0.55
N LEU A 220 -17.03 5.89 -0.02
CA LEU A 220 -16.41 5.80 1.30
C LEU A 220 -14.89 5.88 1.16
N PHE A 221 -14.25 6.55 2.12
CA PHE A 221 -12.81 6.73 2.19
C PHE A 221 -12.29 6.19 3.52
N GLN A 222 -11.08 5.64 3.45
CA GLN A 222 -10.31 5.19 4.59
C GLN A 222 -8.93 5.82 4.46
N PHE A 223 -8.46 6.39 5.57
CA PHE A 223 -7.19 7.08 5.64
C PHE A 223 -6.27 6.36 6.60
N LEU A 224 -5.02 6.20 6.20
CA LEU A 224 -4.03 5.50 7.00
C LEU A 224 -2.67 6.16 6.89
N VAL A 225 -1.99 6.27 8.03
CA VAL A 225 -0.59 6.67 8.12
C VAL A 225 0.15 5.58 8.88
N LEU A 226 1.16 4.97 8.27
CA LEU A 226 2.00 3.97 8.91
C LEU A 226 3.38 4.56 9.17
N GLN A 227 3.90 4.35 10.37
CA GLN A 227 5.27 4.66 10.74
C GLN A 227 6.00 3.36 11.12
N LEU A 228 7.01 3.02 10.32
CA LEU A 228 7.90 1.89 10.55
C LEU A 228 9.05 2.33 11.46
N ASN A 229 9.07 1.79 12.68
CA ASN A 229 10.06 2.07 13.72
C ASN A 229 11.09 0.95 13.87
N THR A 230 10.73 -0.31 13.55
CA THR A 230 11.61 -1.47 13.69
C THR A 230 11.44 -2.43 12.52
N THR A 231 12.54 -3.08 12.13
CA THR A 231 12.57 -4.23 11.22
C THR A 231 12.74 -5.56 11.95
N ASP A 232 12.91 -5.54 13.28
CA ASP A 232 12.86 -6.73 14.12
C ASP A 232 11.40 -7.13 14.37
N LEU A 233 11.00 -8.25 13.76
CA LEU A 233 9.62 -8.75 13.73
C LEU A 233 9.50 -10.17 14.29
N ASP A 234 10.61 -10.81 14.68
CA ASP A 234 10.58 -12.20 15.13
C ASP A 234 10.09 -12.34 16.56
N SER A 235 10.30 -11.31 17.39
CA SER A 235 9.76 -11.20 18.75
C SER A 235 8.49 -10.36 18.80
N ASN A 236 7.59 -10.68 19.74
CA ASN A 236 6.46 -9.79 20.08
C ASN A 236 6.86 -8.71 21.10
N GLU A 237 8.05 -8.84 21.69
CA GLU A 237 8.60 -7.90 22.66
C GLU A 237 9.37 -6.78 21.96
N GLY A 238 9.60 -5.68 22.69
CA GLY A 238 10.35 -4.54 22.16
C GLY A 238 9.47 -3.52 21.43
N ILE A 239 10.16 -2.62 20.71
CA ILE A 239 9.54 -1.47 20.01
C ILE A 239 8.62 -1.98 18.91
N LYS A 240 7.48 -1.31 18.73
CA LYS A 240 6.48 -1.66 17.74
C LYS A 240 6.28 -0.54 16.72
N ASN A 241 5.77 -0.94 15.57
CA ASN A 241 5.37 -0.02 14.51
C ASN A 241 4.02 0.61 14.86
N LEU A 242 3.81 1.84 14.40
CA LEU A 242 2.60 2.62 14.70
C LEU A 242 1.77 2.82 13.45
N VAL A 243 0.45 2.85 13.63
CA VAL A 243 -0.50 3.13 12.56
C VAL A 243 -1.62 4.02 13.07
N TRP A 244 -1.89 5.11 12.35
CA TRP A 244 -3.06 5.96 12.57
C TRP A 244 -4.08 5.66 11.48
N VAL A 245 -5.31 5.43 11.89
CA VAL A 245 -6.39 5.03 10.99
C VAL A 245 -7.61 5.91 11.23
N ASP A 246 -8.17 6.43 10.15
CA ASP A 246 -9.48 7.05 10.15
C ASP A 246 -10.38 6.32 9.15
N SER A 247 -11.40 5.66 9.71
CA SER A 247 -12.19 4.64 9.02
C SER A 247 -13.54 5.18 8.56
N ASP A 248 -14.04 4.60 7.48
CA ASP A 248 -15.44 4.70 7.05
C ASP A 248 -15.97 6.13 6.86
N GLN A 249 -15.11 7.00 6.34
CA GLN A 249 -15.41 8.40 6.06
C GLN A 249 -16.19 8.52 4.74
N LEU A 250 -17.48 8.82 4.81
CA LEU A 250 -18.29 9.05 3.60
C LEU A 250 -17.93 10.37 2.96
N LEU A 251 -17.72 10.40 1.64
CA LEU A 251 -17.61 11.65 0.89
C LEU A 251 -19.00 12.22 0.58
N TYR A 252 -19.95 11.34 0.30
CA TYR A 252 -21.36 11.67 0.07
C TYR A 252 -22.24 10.48 0.44
N GLN A 253 -23.50 10.75 0.82
CA GLN A 253 -24.44 9.69 1.21
C GLN A 253 -24.92 8.90 -0.01
N HIS A 254 -25.38 9.60 -1.06
CA HIS A 254 -25.90 8.99 -2.28
C HIS A 254 -25.66 9.92 -3.48
N PHE A 255 -25.78 9.38 -4.70
CA PHE A 255 -25.72 10.17 -5.92
C PHE A 255 -26.89 9.78 -6.82
N TRP A 256 -27.80 10.72 -7.08
CA TRP A 256 -28.90 10.54 -8.01
C TRP A 256 -28.42 10.78 -9.43
N CYS A 257 -28.32 9.70 -10.22
CA CYS A 257 -27.97 9.81 -11.64
C CYS A 257 -29.11 10.37 -12.51
N LEU A 258 -30.35 10.24 -12.03
CA LEU A 258 -31.57 10.71 -12.69
C LEU A 258 -32.47 11.40 -11.66
N PRO A 259 -33.26 12.42 -12.05
CA PRO A 259 -34.14 13.10 -11.11
C PRO A 259 -35.27 12.17 -10.67
N VAL A 260 -35.57 12.16 -9.37
CA VAL A 260 -36.71 11.40 -8.84
C VAL A 260 -37.94 12.27 -8.92
N ILE A 261 -38.87 11.92 -9.82
CA ILE A 261 -40.12 12.65 -10.02
C ILE A 261 -41.27 11.90 -9.36
N LYS A 262 -41.98 12.54 -8.44
CA LYS A 262 -43.21 12.02 -7.82
C LYS A 262 -44.34 13.02 -8.04
N LYS A 263 -45.50 12.55 -8.52
CA LYS A 263 -46.70 13.40 -8.80
C LYS A 263 -46.37 14.63 -9.66
N LYS A 264 -45.56 14.46 -10.72
CA LYS A 264 -45.07 15.53 -11.62
C LYS A 264 -44.20 16.60 -10.95
N VAL A 265 -43.70 16.37 -9.75
CA VAL A 265 -42.76 17.26 -9.04
C VAL A 265 -41.43 16.53 -8.83
N VAL A 266 -40.32 17.24 -9.06
CA VAL A 266 -38.98 16.73 -8.77
C VAL A 266 -38.78 16.72 -7.26
N VAL A 267 -38.60 15.54 -6.68
CA VAL A 267 -38.37 15.34 -5.24
C VAL A 267 -36.88 15.30 -4.94
N GLU A 268 -36.11 14.61 -5.78
CA GLU A 268 -34.65 14.56 -5.66
C GLU A 268 -34.03 15.01 -6.99
N PRO A 269 -33.23 16.09 -7.00
CA PRO A 269 -32.52 16.52 -8.19
C PRO A 269 -31.34 15.59 -8.50
N VAL A 270 -30.83 15.66 -9.73
CA VAL A 270 -29.60 14.97 -10.12
C VAL A 270 -28.42 15.54 -9.34
N GLY A 271 -27.60 14.68 -8.73
CA GLY A 271 -26.40 15.08 -8.02
C GLY A 271 -26.14 14.31 -6.72
N PRO A 272 -25.04 14.65 -6.01
CA PRO A 272 -24.72 14.07 -4.73
C PRO A 272 -25.64 14.63 -3.63
N THR A 273 -26.02 13.77 -2.69
CA THR A 273 -26.75 14.15 -1.48
C THR A 273 -25.90 13.83 -0.25
N GLY A 274 -25.99 14.67 0.79
CA GLY A 274 -25.25 14.46 2.04
C GLY A 274 -23.74 14.50 1.86
N PHE A 275 -23.23 15.44 1.06
CA PHE A 275 -21.78 15.65 0.88
C PHE A 275 -21.12 16.06 2.21
N GLN A 276 -19.98 15.44 2.52
CA GLN A 276 -19.20 15.71 3.72
C GLN A 276 -17.84 16.31 3.35
N PRO A 277 -17.65 17.63 3.51
CA PRO A 277 -16.40 18.30 3.12
C PRO A 277 -15.20 17.86 3.96
N GLU A 278 -15.41 17.41 5.19
CA GLU A 278 -14.33 16.96 6.08
C GLU A 278 -13.54 15.79 5.48
N THR A 279 -14.22 14.86 4.80
CA THR A 279 -13.57 13.74 4.10
C THR A 279 -12.57 14.24 3.05
N PHE A 280 -12.94 15.27 2.29
CA PHE A 280 -12.03 15.88 1.32
C PHE A 280 -10.89 16.67 1.99
N ARG A 281 -11.16 17.36 3.11
CA ARG A 281 -10.12 18.07 3.86
C ARG A 281 -9.05 17.12 4.39
N LYS A 282 -9.45 15.95 4.91
CA LYS A 282 -8.52 14.90 5.35
C LYS A 282 -7.70 14.33 4.19
N PHE A 283 -8.34 14.06 3.06
CA PHE A 283 -7.66 13.66 1.83
C PHE A 283 -6.61 14.70 1.41
N LEU A 284 -6.98 15.98 1.41
CA LEU A 284 -6.09 17.07 1.07
C LEU A 284 -4.94 17.21 2.08
N ALA A 285 -5.22 17.08 3.38
CA ALA A 285 -4.19 17.15 4.42
C ALA A 285 -3.11 16.08 4.24
N LEU A 286 -3.51 14.84 3.92
CA LEU A 286 -2.56 13.76 3.61
C LEU A 286 -1.74 14.08 2.35
N TYR A 287 -2.39 14.60 1.31
CA TYR A 287 -1.71 15.00 0.08
C TYR A 287 -0.71 16.16 0.28
N LEU A 288 -1.00 17.08 1.20
CA LEU A 288 -0.13 18.22 1.54
C LEU A 288 0.95 17.88 2.57
N HIS A 289 0.89 16.71 3.20
CA HIS A 289 1.84 16.31 4.24
C HIS A 289 3.27 16.21 3.68
N GLY A 290 4.25 16.87 4.31
CA GLY A 290 5.63 16.89 3.83
C GLY A 290 5.89 17.84 2.65
N ALA A 291 4.87 18.53 2.14
CA ALA A 291 5.01 19.62 1.18
C ALA A 291 4.92 21.00 1.84
N VAL A 292 4.34 21.12 3.03
CA VAL A 292 4.12 22.40 3.73
C VAL A 292 4.95 22.46 5.00
#